data_AF-A0A839AA49-F1
#
_entry.id   AF-A0A839AA49-F1
#
_cell.length_a   1.000
_cell.length_b   1.000
_cell.length_c   1.000
_cell.angle_alpha   90.00
_cell.angle_beta   90.00
_cell.angle_gamma   90.00
#
_symmetry.space_group_name_H-M   'P 1'
#
loop_
_entity.id
_entity.type
_entity.pdbx_description
1 polymer ?
#
loop_
_entity_poly.entity_id
_entity_poly.type
_entity_poly.pdbx_seq_one_letter_code
_entity_poly.pdbx_strand_id
1 'polypeptide(L)'
;MIDEQTTAIEIPPDYLDRMLVILRKLPDKSLQSRKVANAIVEFWRKSPMASLPKERYLEIWDRIWVASAKDPSEERDPKDAVGFAINDPAGKLTEELLKYLWPKDAKVGGGIPQELSDRLKRIVERTDHSAVDASSVIVASRAEILHAVAPEFTKQNVLPLLSWEGNPSAAAYWSAFLWPARISPDLFKLIEADCITALQMPEQFDENNYKRLCQIFLLASMEFKATSGKTVRDILDRIGAKGLEDMSSFLRHRILNSKKDAATYWLQTVKPWIDTHWPRDAAKQTMHTMEDFAMIAVYSNASFPKALSWLEDNGLLGQTPTASTILFSLKKREGNTHVDFKDSSTLPELFPEEVLHLIWLTRPFQWDHGHAMEILGRISEANPALAATAEYQSVVEQLA
;
A
#
# COMPACT_ATOMS: atom_id res chain seq x y z
N MET A 1 -15.51 4.26 10.76
CA MET A 1 -16.77 3.97 11.47
C MET A 1 -17.89 4.10 10.46
N ILE A 2 -18.28 2.97 9.87
CA ILE A 2 -19.57 2.85 9.21
C ILE A 2 -20.34 1.93 10.15
N ASP A 3 -21.47 2.45 10.60
CA ASP A 3 -22.41 1.82 11.51
C ASP A 3 -23.12 0.68 10.74
N GLU A 4 -22.58 -0.55 10.83
CA GLU A 4 -23.26 -1.76 10.36
C GLU A 4 -24.01 -2.41 11.53
N GLN A 5 -25.01 -1.72 12.07
CA GLN A 5 -26.16 -2.41 12.65
C GLN A 5 -27.14 -2.80 11.54
N THR A 6 -26.65 -3.65 10.62
CA THR A 6 -27.59 -4.51 9.88
C THR A 6 -27.86 -5.66 10.83
N THR A 7 -29.04 -5.69 11.44
CA THR A 7 -29.53 -6.86 12.17
C THR A 7 -29.36 -8.07 11.26
N ALA A 8 -28.35 -8.89 11.53
CA ALA A 8 -28.10 -10.11 10.79
C ALA A 8 -29.37 -10.95 10.93
N ILE A 9 -30.10 -11.12 9.82
CA ILE A 9 -31.22 -12.05 9.76
C ILE A 9 -30.60 -13.43 9.98
N GLU A 10 -30.58 -13.88 11.22
CA GLU A 10 -30.11 -15.21 11.56
C GLU A 10 -31.08 -16.23 10.94
N ILE A 11 -30.59 -16.96 9.96
CA ILE A 11 -31.34 -18.04 9.33
C ILE A 11 -31.61 -19.09 10.42
N PRO A 12 -32.88 -19.45 10.68
CA PRO A 12 -33.19 -20.43 11.72
C PRO A 12 -32.48 -21.76 11.46
N PRO A 13 -31.98 -22.46 12.50
CA PRO A 13 -31.19 -23.68 12.33
C PRO A 13 -31.89 -24.79 11.52
N ASP A 14 -33.22 -24.87 11.57
CA ASP A 14 -34.01 -25.83 10.78
C ASP A 14 -34.00 -25.53 9.28
N TYR A 15 -33.82 -24.27 8.88
CA TYR A 15 -33.61 -23.87 7.49
C TYR A 15 -32.21 -24.24 7.02
N LEU A 16 -31.20 -24.14 7.90
CA LEU A 16 -29.85 -24.59 7.59
C LEU A 16 -29.84 -26.08 7.26
N ASP A 17 -30.38 -26.94 8.12
CA ASP A 17 -30.39 -28.39 7.87
C ASP A 17 -31.12 -28.77 6.58
N ARG A 18 -32.28 -28.15 6.31
CA ARG A 18 -33.01 -28.37 5.05
C ARG A 18 -32.19 -27.93 3.83
N MET A 19 -31.56 -26.76 3.92
CA MET A 19 -30.74 -26.26 2.82
C MET A 19 -29.52 -27.16 2.57
N LEU A 20 -28.86 -27.67 3.60
CA LEU A 20 -27.72 -28.58 3.44
C LEU A 20 -28.13 -29.89 2.74
N VAL A 21 -29.33 -30.41 3.01
CA VAL A 21 -29.88 -31.57 2.28
C VAL A 21 -30.09 -31.24 0.80
N ILE A 22 -30.61 -30.06 0.49
CA ILE A 22 -30.80 -29.59 -0.88
C ILE A 22 -29.44 -29.43 -1.57
N LEU A 23 -28.50 -28.73 -0.93
CA LEU A 23 -27.16 -28.49 -1.45
C LEU A 23 -26.48 -29.80 -1.80
N ARG A 24 -26.49 -30.80 -0.91
CA ARG A 24 -25.89 -32.12 -1.17
C ARG A 24 -26.49 -32.84 -2.40
N LYS A 25 -27.77 -32.62 -2.70
CA LYS A 25 -28.48 -33.26 -3.83
C LYS A 25 -28.51 -32.42 -5.10
N LEU A 26 -28.13 -31.14 -5.03
CA LEU A 26 -28.23 -30.21 -6.15
C LEU A 26 -27.28 -30.64 -7.28
N PRO A 27 -27.70 -30.84 -8.53
CA PRO A 27 -26.81 -31.30 -9.60
C PRO A 27 -25.58 -30.39 -9.80
N ASP A 28 -24.42 -30.95 -10.12
CA ASP A 28 -23.17 -30.19 -10.29
C ASP A 28 -23.30 -29.13 -11.40
N LYS A 29 -24.05 -29.42 -12.46
CA LYS A 29 -24.39 -28.44 -13.51
C LYS A 29 -25.11 -27.20 -12.97
N SER A 30 -25.93 -27.35 -11.94
CA SER A 30 -26.59 -26.23 -11.27
C SER A 30 -25.59 -25.44 -10.42
N LEU A 31 -24.67 -26.12 -9.72
CA LEU A 31 -23.60 -25.48 -8.95
C LEU A 31 -22.61 -24.71 -9.83
N GLN A 32 -22.41 -25.15 -11.06
CA GLN A 32 -21.62 -24.42 -12.07
C GLN A 32 -22.27 -23.10 -12.52
N SER A 33 -23.54 -22.84 -12.21
CA SER A 33 -24.15 -21.54 -12.48
C SER A 33 -23.61 -20.50 -11.50
N ARG A 34 -22.95 -19.46 -12.03
CA ARG A 34 -22.40 -18.36 -11.20
C ARG A 34 -23.47 -17.70 -10.32
N LYS A 35 -24.71 -17.60 -10.80
CA LYS A 35 -25.84 -17.07 -10.03
C LYS A 35 -26.19 -17.96 -8.85
N VAL A 36 -26.24 -19.28 -9.09
CA VAL A 36 -26.55 -20.27 -8.05
C VAL A 36 -25.41 -20.34 -7.03
N ALA A 37 -24.16 -20.46 -7.49
CA ALA A 37 -22.99 -20.49 -6.61
C ALA A 37 -22.90 -19.24 -5.73
N ASN A 38 -23.12 -18.04 -6.29
CA ASN A 38 -23.18 -16.82 -5.49
C ASN A 38 -24.32 -16.84 -4.46
N ALA A 39 -25.53 -17.27 -4.85
CA ALA A 39 -26.64 -17.36 -3.91
C ALA A 39 -26.34 -18.34 -2.75
N ILE A 40 -25.64 -19.44 -3.04
CA ILE A 40 -25.19 -20.41 -2.03
C ILE A 40 -24.17 -19.77 -1.09
N VAL A 41 -23.21 -19.02 -1.61
CA VAL A 41 -22.22 -18.30 -0.79
C VAL A 41 -22.87 -17.22 0.08
N GLU A 42 -23.81 -16.46 -0.45
CA GLU A 42 -24.54 -15.45 0.35
C GLU A 42 -25.40 -16.11 1.43
N PHE A 43 -26.03 -17.25 1.12
CA PHE A 43 -26.69 -18.07 2.13
C PHE A 43 -25.70 -18.57 3.19
N TRP A 44 -24.53 -19.04 2.77
CA TRP A 44 -23.46 -19.53 3.64
C TRP A 44 -23.01 -18.46 4.64
N ARG A 45 -22.76 -17.24 4.16
CA ARG A 45 -22.33 -16.08 4.97
C ARG A 45 -23.37 -15.63 5.99
N LYS A 46 -24.66 -15.82 5.69
CA LYS A 46 -25.79 -15.43 6.57
C LYS A 46 -26.29 -16.57 7.46
N SER A 47 -25.81 -17.79 7.22
CA SER A 47 -26.20 -18.97 7.99
C SER A 47 -25.25 -19.18 9.17
N PRO A 48 -25.72 -19.81 10.26
CA PRO A 48 -24.86 -20.18 11.38
C PRO A 48 -23.98 -21.39 11.04
N MET A 49 -23.18 -21.31 9.96
CA MET A 49 -22.35 -22.42 9.44
C MET A 49 -21.31 -22.89 10.46
N ALA A 50 -20.93 -22.03 11.42
CA ALA A 50 -20.09 -22.38 12.56
C ALA A 50 -20.70 -23.42 13.51
N SER A 51 -22.02 -23.60 13.49
CA SER A 51 -22.72 -24.62 14.29
C SER A 51 -22.63 -26.02 13.69
N LEU A 52 -22.19 -26.16 12.43
CA LEU A 52 -22.08 -27.47 11.79
C LEU A 52 -20.88 -28.24 12.31
N PRO A 53 -20.98 -29.59 12.39
CA PRO A 53 -19.81 -30.44 12.51
C PRO A 53 -18.80 -30.11 11.40
N LYS A 54 -17.53 -29.97 11.77
CA LYS A 54 -16.44 -29.55 10.88
C LYS A 54 -16.40 -30.37 9.59
N GLU A 55 -16.55 -31.69 9.71
CA GLU A 55 -16.51 -32.63 8.59
C GLU A 55 -17.64 -32.35 7.60
N ARG A 56 -18.84 -32.02 8.11
CA ARG A 56 -20.01 -31.69 7.28
C ARG A 56 -19.85 -30.34 6.60
N TYR A 57 -19.28 -29.34 7.29
CA TYR A 57 -18.93 -28.05 6.68
C TYR A 57 -17.97 -28.27 5.50
N LEU A 58 -16.89 -29.03 5.73
CA LEU A 58 -15.84 -29.22 4.75
C LEU A 58 -16.27 -30.07 3.55
N GLU A 59 -17.08 -31.12 3.76
CA GLU A 59 -17.67 -31.92 2.67
C GLU A 59 -18.47 -31.04 1.70
N ILE A 60 -19.30 -30.15 2.25
CA ILE A 60 -20.17 -29.27 1.48
C ILE A 60 -19.35 -28.18 0.79
N TRP A 61 -18.33 -27.66 1.48
CA TRP A 61 -17.40 -26.67 0.94
C TRP A 61 -16.65 -27.24 -0.26
N ASP A 62 -16.05 -28.42 -0.11
CA ASP A 62 -15.26 -29.07 -1.17
C ASP A 62 -16.10 -29.27 -2.42
N ARG A 63 -17.34 -29.75 -2.25
CA ARG A 63 -18.23 -30.01 -3.36
C ARG A 63 -18.63 -28.73 -4.10
N ILE A 64 -19.02 -27.69 -3.38
CA ILE A 64 -19.45 -26.43 -4.00
C ILE A 64 -18.25 -25.73 -4.63
N TRP A 65 -17.09 -25.72 -3.97
CA TRP A 65 -15.87 -25.14 -4.50
C TRP A 65 -15.43 -25.84 -5.79
N VAL A 66 -15.35 -27.17 -5.83
CA VAL A 66 -15.00 -27.93 -7.06
C VAL A 66 -15.96 -27.61 -8.21
N ALA A 67 -17.27 -27.49 -7.94
CA ALA A 67 -18.24 -27.17 -8.98
C ALA A 67 -18.23 -25.69 -9.41
N SER A 68 -17.78 -24.79 -8.54
CA SER A 68 -17.78 -23.33 -8.77
C SER A 68 -16.46 -22.81 -9.34
N ALA A 69 -15.34 -23.46 -8.99
CA ALA A 69 -13.99 -23.16 -9.45
C ALA A 69 -13.84 -23.64 -10.91
N LYS A 70 -14.49 -22.94 -11.83
CA LYS A 70 -14.35 -23.17 -13.27
C LYS A 70 -12.94 -22.88 -13.74
N ASP A 71 -12.53 -23.52 -14.83
CA ASP A 71 -11.28 -23.15 -15.51
C ASP A 71 -11.31 -21.64 -15.82
N PRO A 72 -10.23 -20.91 -15.49
CA PRO A 72 -10.19 -19.48 -15.67
C PRO A 72 -10.34 -19.12 -17.16
N SER A 73 -11.31 -18.25 -17.47
CA SER A 73 -11.58 -17.78 -18.84
C SER A 73 -10.63 -16.66 -19.23
N GLU A 74 -10.17 -16.65 -20.48
CA GLU A 74 -9.14 -15.74 -21.02
C GLU A 74 -9.49 -14.24 -20.99
N GLU A 75 -10.75 -13.85 -20.82
CA GLU A 75 -11.22 -12.46 -20.96
C GLU A 75 -11.18 -11.63 -19.65
N ARG A 76 -10.10 -11.70 -18.86
CA ARG A 76 -10.05 -10.93 -17.60
C ARG A 76 -8.88 -9.97 -17.58
N ASP A 77 -9.17 -8.71 -17.23
CA ASP A 77 -8.16 -7.70 -16.99
C ASP A 77 -7.31 -8.13 -15.77
N PRO A 78 -6.02 -8.44 -15.96
CA PRO A 78 -5.12 -8.81 -14.85
C PRO A 78 -5.01 -7.70 -13.79
N LYS A 79 -5.30 -6.45 -14.14
CA LYS A 79 -5.22 -5.30 -13.24
C LYS A 79 -6.37 -5.23 -12.24
N ASP A 80 -7.50 -5.89 -12.51
CA ASP A 80 -8.63 -6.01 -11.57
C ASP A 80 -8.76 -7.43 -10.98
N ALA A 81 -7.63 -8.13 -10.80
CA ALA A 81 -7.64 -9.49 -10.27
C ALA A 81 -8.34 -9.61 -8.90
N VAL A 82 -8.12 -8.62 -8.02
CA VAL A 82 -8.73 -8.58 -6.68
C VAL A 82 -10.24 -8.32 -6.78
N GLY A 83 -10.67 -7.31 -7.54
CA GLY A 83 -12.10 -7.02 -7.73
C GLY A 83 -12.83 -8.18 -8.39
N PHE A 84 -12.18 -8.86 -9.33
CA PHE A 84 -12.68 -10.11 -9.88
C PHE A 84 -12.85 -11.19 -8.80
N ALA A 85 -11.80 -11.49 -8.02
CA ALA A 85 -11.78 -12.61 -7.09
C ALA A 85 -12.80 -12.47 -5.95
N ILE A 86 -12.96 -11.27 -5.38
CA ILE A 86 -13.95 -11.02 -4.30
C ILE A 86 -15.40 -11.13 -4.79
N ASN A 87 -15.61 -10.99 -6.10
CA ASN A 87 -16.92 -11.12 -6.76
C ASN A 87 -17.14 -12.51 -7.41
N ASP A 88 -16.14 -13.38 -7.37
CA ASP A 88 -16.21 -14.75 -7.88
C ASP A 88 -16.64 -15.72 -6.78
N PRO A 89 -17.58 -16.66 -7.05
CA PRO A 89 -18.00 -17.62 -6.05
C PRO A 89 -16.85 -18.45 -5.46
N ALA A 90 -15.86 -18.84 -6.28
CA ALA A 90 -14.73 -19.64 -5.81
C ALA A 90 -13.80 -18.81 -4.90
N GLY A 91 -13.57 -17.54 -5.26
CA GLY A 91 -12.85 -16.60 -4.40
C GLY A 91 -13.55 -16.38 -3.07
N LYS A 92 -14.86 -16.07 -3.09
CA LYS A 92 -15.64 -15.91 -1.86
C LYS A 92 -15.66 -17.17 -0.99
N LEU A 93 -15.77 -18.37 -1.57
CA LEU A 93 -15.68 -19.63 -0.83
C LEU A 93 -14.31 -19.80 -0.18
N THR A 94 -13.25 -19.39 -0.86
CA THR A 94 -11.89 -19.39 -0.30
C THR A 94 -11.77 -18.44 0.90
N GLU A 95 -12.41 -17.26 0.84
CA GLU A 95 -12.49 -16.37 1.99
C GLU A 95 -13.22 -17.01 3.17
N GLU A 96 -14.35 -17.69 2.92
CA GLU A 96 -15.10 -18.38 3.98
C GLU A 96 -14.33 -19.56 4.58
N LEU A 97 -13.58 -20.31 3.76
CA LEU A 97 -12.69 -21.37 4.25
C LEU A 97 -11.62 -20.80 5.19
N LEU A 98 -10.95 -19.74 4.76
CA LEU A 98 -9.93 -19.05 5.56
C LEU A 98 -10.55 -18.59 6.87
N LYS A 99 -11.67 -17.86 6.85
CA LYS A 99 -12.36 -17.41 8.08
C LYS A 99 -12.73 -18.56 9.01
N TYR A 100 -13.18 -19.69 8.46
CA TYR A 100 -13.66 -20.83 9.25
C TYR A 100 -12.53 -21.64 9.89
N LEU A 101 -11.45 -21.91 9.14
CA LEU A 101 -10.33 -22.75 9.60
C LEU A 101 -9.16 -21.96 10.16
N TRP A 102 -9.17 -20.63 10.10
CA TRP A 102 -8.07 -19.83 10.66
C TRP A 102 -7.94 -20.10 12.16
N PRO A 103 -6.72 -20.38 12.68
CA PRO A 103 -6.52 -20.58 14.10
C PRO A 103 -6.92 -19.33 14.89
N LYS A 104 -7.80 -19.50 15.90
CA LYS A 104 -8.26 -18.39 16.75
C LYS A 104 -7.12 -17.77 17.57
N ASP A 105 -6.12 -18.56 17.89
CA ASP A 105 -4.92 -18.19 18.63
C ASP A 105 -3.67 -18.24 17.74
N ALA A 106 -3.80 -17.96 16.44
CA ALA A 106 -2.69 -17.97 15.49
C ALA A 106 -1.46 -17.21 16.03
N LYS A 107 -0.33 -17.91 16.12
CA LYS A 107 0.96 -17.36 16.55
C LYS A 107 1.94 -17.40 15.39
N VAL A 108 2.93 -16.52 15.45
CA VAL A 108 4.07 -16.58 14.53
C VAL A 108 4.72 -17.96 14.64
N GLY A 109 4.86 -18.65 13.50
CA GLY A 109 5.39 -20.02 13.41
C GLY A 109 4.51 -21.11 14.02
N GLY A 110 3.27 -20.82 14.42
CA GLY A 110 2.36 -21.79 15.06
C GLY A 110 1.75 -22.83 14.12
N GLY A 111 1.89 -22.63 12.80
CA GLY A 111 1.30 -23.49 11.78
C GLY A 111 -0.19 -23.22 11.53
N ILE A 112 -0.71 -23.87 10.49
CA ILE A 112 -2.14 -23.88 10.15
C ILE A 112 -2.68 -25.32 10.25
N PRO A 113 -4.00 -25.52 10.47
CA PRO A 113 -4.58 -26.85 10.53
C PRO A 113 -4.39 -27.60 9.21
N GLN A 114 -4.19 -28.92 9.27
CA GLN A 114 -3.96 -29.76 8.09
C GLN A 114 -5.08 -29.61 7.05
N GLU A 115 -6.33 -29.50 7.52
CA GLU A 115 -7.49 -29.35 6.66
C GLU A 115 -7.49 -28.03 5.88
N LEU A 116 -6.85 -26.99 6.42
CA LEU A 116 -6.66 -25.72 5.73
C LEU A 116 -5.49 -25.82 4.75
N SER A 117 -4.35 -26.36 5.18
CA SER A 117 -3.18 -26.50 4.29
C SER A 117 -3.48 -27.36 3.06
N ASP A 118 -4.19 -28.48 3.22
CA ASP A 118 -4.54 -29.38 2.11
C ASP A 118 -5.40 -28.67 1.07
N ARG A 119 -6.35 -27.86 1.52
CA ARG A 119 -7.28 -27.13 0.62
C ARG A 119 -6.61 -25.93 -0.03
N LEU A 120 -5.79 -25.18 0.71
CA LEU A 120 -5.01 -24.09 0.14
C LEU A 120 -4.03 -24.62 -0.91
N LYS A 121 -3.36 -25.74 -0.64
CA LYS A 121 -2.50 -26.43 -1.59
C LYS A 121 -3.28 -26.85 -2.84
N ARG A 122 -4.43 -27.52 -2.66
CA ARG A 122 -5.31 -27.89 -3.77
C ARG A 122 -5.78 -26.68 -4.58
N ILE A 123 -6.08 -25.55 -3.93
CA ILE A 123 -6.48 -24.31 -4.61
C ILE A 123 -5.38 -23.83 -5.54
N VAL A 124 -4.15 -23.70 -5.03
CA VAL A 124 -3.04 -23.11 -5.79
C VAL A 124 -2.48 -24.07 -6.83
N GLU A 125 -2.59 -25.40 -6.65
CA GLU A 125 -2.09 -26.39 -7.62
C GLU A 125 -3.09 -26.74 -8.73
N ARG A 126 -4.33 -26.23 -8.69
CA ARG A 126 -5.39 -26.71 -9.57
C ARG A 126 -5.24 -26.28 -11.03
N THR A 127 -4.47 -25.22 -11.31
CA THR A 127 -4.19 -24.72 -12.66
C THR A 127 -2.69 -24.56 -12.87
N ASP A 128 -2.28 -24.36 -14.12
CA ASP A 128 -0.92 -23.95 -14.49
C ASP A 128 -0.70 -22.43 -14.41
N HIS A 129 -1.69 -21.69 -13.90
CA HIS A 129 -1.73 -20.23 -13.84
C HIS A 129 -1.57 -19.51 -15.19
N SER A 130 -1.85 -20.19 -16.30
CA SER A 130 -1.98 -19.56 -17.63
C SER A 130 -3.10 -18.52 -17.68
N ALA A 131 -4.10 -18.65 -16.80
CA ALA A 131 -5.12 -17.64 -16.55
C ALA A 131 -5.41 -17.46 -15.05
N VAL A 132 -5.96 -16.28 -14.72
CA VAL A 132 -6.15 -15.82 -13.34
C VAL A 132 -7.24 -16.64 -12.62
N ASP A 133 -6.82 -17.37 -11.58
CA ASP A 133 -7.72 -18.15 -10.72
C ASP A 133 -8.17 -17.34 -9.48
N ALA A 134 -9.48 -17.16 -9.31
CA ALA A 134 -10.05 -16.36 -8.22
C ALA A 134 -9.63 -16.87 -6.83
N SER A 135 -9.58 -18.18 -6.63
CA SER A 135 -9.24 -18.77 -5.34
C SER A 135 -7.78 -18.48 -5.01
N SER A 136 -6.89 -18.70 -5.97
CA SER A 136 -5.45 -18.42 -5.85
C SER A 136 -5.15 -16.94 -5.61
N VAL A 137 -5.91 -16.03 -6.23
CA VAL A 137 -5.83 -14.58 -5.94
C VAL A 137 -6.13 -14.29 -4.47
N ILE A 138 -7.18 -14.91 -3.90
CA ILE A 138 -7.48 -14.76 -2.46
C ILE A 138 -6.35 -15.32 -1.60
N VAL A 139 -5.77 -16.47 -1.96
CA VAL A 139 -4.62 -17.06 -1.23
C VAL A 139 -3.40 -16.13 -1.28
N ALA A 140 -3.05 -15.60 -2.46
CA ALA A 140 -1.94 -14.65 -2.63
C ALA A 140 -2.12 -13.38 -1.76
N SER A 141 -3.36 -12.89 -1.64
CA SER A 141 -3.69 -11.75 -0.77
C SER A 141 -3.54 -12.02 0.73
N ARG A 142 -3.20 -13.24 1.13
CA ARG A 142 -2.92 -13.66 2.51
C ARG A 142 -1.48 -14.14 2.69
N ALA A 143 -0.61 -14.01 1.68
CA ALA A 143 0.75 -14.54 1.76
C ALA A 143 1.54 -13.99 2.96
N GLU A 144 1.37 -12.72 3.35
CA GLU A 144 2.06 -12.15 4.51
C GLU A 144 1.66 -12.84 5.83
N ILE A 145 0.36 -12.91 6.12
CA ILE A 145 -0.13 -13.54 7.34
C ILE A 145 0.10 -15.07 7.34
N LEU A 146 0.00 -15.71 6.16
CA LEU A 146 0.33 -17.12 6.00
C LEU A 146 1.81 -17.38 6.23
N HIS A 147 2.70 -16.52 5.74
CA HIS A 147 4.14 -16.63 6.00
C HIS A 147 4.44 -16.44 7.48
N ALA A 148 3.79 -15.48 8.16
CA ALA A 148 3.97 -15.26 9.59
C ALA A 148 3.59 -16.51 10.40
N VAL A 149 2.48 -17.18 10.07
CA VAL A 149 1.95 -18.31 10.85
C VAL A 149 2.53 -19.66 10.42
N ALA A 150 2.69 -19.89 9.11
CA ALA A 150 3.12 -21.14 8.50
C ALA A 150 4.16 -20.86 7.38
N PRO A 151 5.39 -20.48 7.74
CA PRO A 151 6.40 -20.00 6.78
C PRO A 151 6.77 -21.04 5.72
N GLU A 152 7.05 -22.28 6.12
CA GLU A 152 7.42 -23.35 5.17
C GLU A 152 6.30 -23.69 4.20
N PHE A 153 5.05 -23.74 4.69
CA PHE A 153 3.89 -23.96 3.82
C PHE A 153 3.77 -22.84 2.79
N THR A 154 3.90 -21.59 3.22
CA THR A 154 3.75 -20.42 2.35
C THR A 154 4.86 -20.37 1.31
N LYS A 155 6.10 -20.61 1.74
CA LYS A 155 7.26 -20.67 0.85
C LYS A 155 7.09 -21.73 -0.25
N GLN A 156 6.61 -22.93 0.11
CA GLN A 156 6.51 -24.04 -0.83
C GLN A 156 5.30 -23.93 -1.77
N ASN A 157 4.16 -23.39 -1.29
CA ASN A 157 2.89 -23.51 -2.01
C ASN A 157 2.33 -22.16 -2.48
N VAL A 158 2.58 -21.05 -1.76
CA VAL A 158 1.94 -19.76 -2.02
C VAL A 158 2.87 -18.79 -2.74
N LEU A 159 4.14 -18.67 -2.31
CA LEU A 159 5.10 -17.76 -2.95
C LEU A 159 5.38 -18.08 -4.44
N PRO A 160 5.27 -19.33 -4.93
CA PRO A 160 5.34 -19.61 -6.37
C PRO A 160 4.32 -18.83 -7.21
N LEU A 161 3.19 -18.39 -6.63
CA LEU A 161 2.24 -17.52 -7.33
C LEU A 161 2.82 -16.14 -7.68
N LEU A 162 3.83 -15.69 -6.93
CA LEU A 162 4.51 -14.39 -7.15
C LEU A 162 5.72 -14.50 -8.07
N SER A 163 6.15 -15.72 -8.40
CA SER A 163 7.24 -15.97 -9.34
C SER A 163 6.88 -15.43 -10.71
N TRP A 164 7.75 -14.63 -11.33
CA TRP A 164 7.59 -14.27 -12.74
C TRP A 164 8.01 -15.40 -13.69
N GLU A 165 8.84 -16.33 -13.20
CA GLU A 165 9.26 -17.49 -13.97
C GLU A 165 8.11 -18.50 -14.04
N GLY A 166 7.68 -18.83 -15.27
CA GLY A 166 6.69 -19.88 -15.53
C GLY A 166 5.25 -19.54 -15.17
N ASN A 167 4.94 -18.32 -14.72
CA ASN A 167 3.59 -17.90 -14.33
C ASN A 167 3.15 -16.64 -15.11
N PRO A 168 2.40 -16.80 -16.22
CA PRO A 168 1.89 -15.69 -17.02
C PRO A 168 0.96 -14.75 -16.25
N SER A 169 0.35 -15.22 -15.15
CA SER A 169 -0.58 -14.45 -14.32
C SER A 169 0.08 -13.81 -13.09
N ALA A 170 1.41 -13.79 -12.98
CA ALA A 170 2.13 -13.27 -11.82
C ALA A 170 1.70 -11.84 -11.43
N ALA A 171 1.47 -10.95 -12.40
CA ALA A 171 1.02 -9.57 -12.16
C ALA A 171 -0.31 -9.50 -11.37
N ALA A 172 -1.24 -10.41 -11.66
CA ALA A 172 -2.52 -10.52 -10.95
C ALA A 172 -2.34 -10.95 -9.48
N TYR A 173 -1.43 -11.91 -9.24
CA TYR A 173 -1.12 -12.37 -7.89
C TYR A 173 -0.31 -11.35 -7.08
N TRP A 174 0.59 -10.62 -7.72
CA TRP A 174 1.25 -9.44 -7.12
C TRP A 174 0.22 -8.38 -6.72
N SER A 175 -0.75 -8.08 -7.57
CA SER A 175 -1.83 -7.13 -7.25
C SER A 175 -2.63 -7.58 -6.03
N ALA A 176 -2.89 -8.88 -5.87
CA ALA A 176 -3.49 -9.44 -4.68
C ALA A 176 -2.60 -9.35 -3.43
N PHE A 177 -1.31 -9.70 -3.56
CA PHE A 177 -0.34 -9.61 -2.47
C PHE A 177 -0.20 -8.18 -1.95
N LEU A 178 -0.21 -7.19 -2.84
CA LEU A 178 -0.07 -5.78 -2.53
C LEU A 178 -1.33 -5.18 -1.88
N TRP A 179 -2.50 -5.81 -2.04
CA TRP A 179 -3.77 -5.28 -1.51
C TRP A 179 -3.76 -4.97 0.00
N PRO A 180 -3.27 -5.85 0.90
CA PRO A 180 -3.10 -5.52 2.32
C PRO A 180 -1.91 -4.58 2.60
N ALA A 181 -0.97 -4.43 1.65
CA ALA A 181 0.25 -3.61 1.74
C ALA A 181 1.11 -3.89 2.99
N ARG A 182 1.39 -5.16 3.28
CA ARG A 182 2.21 -5.60 4.43
C ARG A 182 3.38 -6.45 3.97
N ILE A 183 4.52 -6.27 4.63
CA ILE A 183 5.73 -7.03 4.37
C ILE A 183 6.54 -7.16 5.66
N SER A 184 7.18 -8.32 5.85
CA SER A 184 8.16 -8.55 6.91
C SER A 184 9.56 -8.71 6.30
N PRO A 185 10.65 -8.51 7.08
CA PRO A 185 12.01 -8.66 6.57
C PRO A 185 12.28 -10.05 5.98
N ASP A 186 11.81 -11.11 6.65
CA ASP A 186 12.06 -12.49 6.22
C ASP A 186 11.22 -12.87 5.01
N LEU A 187 9.98 -12.40 4.91
CA LEU A 187 9.18 -12.58 3.70
C LEU A 187 9.82 -11.84 2.51
N PHE A 188 10.30 -10.61 2.72
CA PHE A 188 10.91 -9.83 1.64
C PHE A 188 12.10 -10.55 1.02
N LYS A 189 12.98 -11.16 1.84
CA LYS A 189 14.13 -11.93 1.33
C LYS A 189 13.72 -13.09 0.43
N LEU A 190 12.55 -13.70 0.66
CA LEU A 190 12.05 -14.80 -0.16
C LEU A 190 11.49 -14.33 -1.51
N ILE A 191 11.01 -13.08 -1.59
CA ILE A 191 10.37 -12.52 -2.80
C ILE A 191 11.19 -11.39 -3.43
N GLU A 192 12.42 -11.15 -2.96
CA GLU A 192 13.23 -9.98 -3.36
C GLU A 192 13.44 -9.93 -4.87
N ALA A 193 13.82 -11.06 -5.47
CA ALA A 193 14.06 -11.17 -6.91
C ALA A 193 12.79 -10.83 -7.72
N ASP A 194 11.65 -11.39 -7.33
CA ASP A 194 10.38 -11.14 -8.03
C ASP A 194 9.85 -9.71 -7.80
N CYS A 195 10.08 -9.13 -6.62
CA CYS A 195 9.77 -7.74 -6.32
C CYS A 195 10.59 -6.78 -7.20
N ILE A 196 11.89 -7.06 -7.36
CA ILE A 196 12.80 -6.31 -8.23
C ILE A 196 12.33 -6.36 -9.68
N THR A 197 11.97 -7.55 -10.18
CA THR A 197 11.44 -7.73 -11.53
C THR A 197 10.13 -6.94 -11.69
N ALA A 198 9.23 -7.01 -10.72
CA ALA A 198 7.96 -6.29 -10.72
C ALA A 198 8.17 -4.75 -10.81
N LEU A 199 9.16 -4.20 -10.10
CA LEU A 199 9.48 -2.76 -10.12
C LEU A 199 9.95 -2.28 -11.50
N GLN A 200 10.42 -3.19 -12.36
CA GLN A 200 10.87 -2.86 -13.72
C GLN A 200 9.76 -2.96 -14.76
N MET A 201 8.54 -3.35 -14.36
CA MET A 201 7.39 -3.55 -15.25
C MET A 201 6.15 -2.76 -14.78
N PRO A 202 6.23 -1.43 -14.63
CA PRO A 202 5.12 -0.61 -14.15
C PRO A 202 3.83 -0.78 -14.96
N GLU A 203 3.93 -1.08 -16.25
CA GLU A 203 2.80 -1.27 -17.16
C GLU A 203 1.93 -2.50 -16.81
N GLN A 204 2.46 -3.46 -16.05
CA GLN A 204 1.73 -4.65 -15.57
C GLN A 204 0.75 -4.32 -14.45
N PHE A 205 0.85 -3.13 -13.85
CA PHE A 205 0.06 -2.73 -12.70
C PHE A 205 -0.86 -1.55 -13.02
N ASP A 206 -1.89 -1.37 -12.20
CA ASP A 206 -2.53 -0.06 -12.05
C ASP A 206 -1.68 0.85 -11.15
N GLU A 207 -2.01 2.14 -11.14
CA GLU A 207 -1.25 3.15 -10.39
C GLU A 207 -1.16 2.86 -8.89
N ASN A 208 -2.24 2.38 -8.26
CA ASN A 208 -2.26 2.14 -6.82
C ASN A 208 -1.40 0.92 -6.45
N ASN A 209 -1.45 -0.14 -7.26
CA ASN A 209 -0.65 -1.33 -7.03
C ASN A 209 0.83 -1.07 -7.28
N TYR A 210 1.20 -0.34 -8.34
CA TYR A 210 2.60 0.05 -8.56
C TYR A 210 3.12 0.94 -7.42
N LYS A 211 2.30 1.89 -6.94
CA LYS A 211 2.63 2.70 -5.78
C LYS A 211 2.88 1.85 -4.53
N ARG A 212 2.02 0.87 -4.24
CA ARG A 212 2.20 -0.07 -3.11
C ARG A 212 3.45 -0.93 -3.27
N LEU A 213 3.80 -1.34 -4.49
CA LEU A 213 5.03 -2.07 -4.79
C LEU A 213 6.26 -1.22 -4.43
N CYS A 214 6.27 0.05 -4.84
CA CYS A 214 7.32 1.00 -4.45
C CYS A 214 7.41 1.17 -2.92
N GLN A 215 6.27 1.23 -2.23
CA GLN A 215 6.21 1.36 -0.77
C GLN A 215 6.83 0.16 -0.04
N ILE A 216 6.48 -1.07 -0.43
CA ILE A 216 7.02 -2.27 0.24
C ILE A 216 8.53 -2.41 0.01
N PHE A 217 9.02 -2.05 -1.18
CA PHE A 217 10.46 -2.05 -1.48
C PHE A 217 11.20 -0.99 -0.65
N LEU A 218 10.63 0.20 -0.54
CA LEU A 218 11.21 1.27 0.27
C LEU A 218 11.25 0.88 1.75
N LEU A 219 10.18 0.29 2.28
CA LEU A 219 10.13 -0.19 3.66
C LEU A 219 11.19 -1.28 3.91
N ALA A 220 11.29 -2.24 3.00
CA ALA A 220 12.26 -3.33 3.07
C ALA A 220 13.71 -2.82 3.03
N SER A 221 14.01 -1.83 2.19
CA SER A 221 15.37 -1.29 2.07
C SER A 221 15.74 -0.34 3.19
N MET A 222 14.83 0.54 3.61
CA MET A 222 15.13 1.62 4.56
C MET A 222 14.97 1.18 6.01
N GLU A 223 13.82 0.64 6.39
CA GLU A 223 13.51 0.35 7.80
C GLU A 223 13.98 -1.04 8.20
N PHE A 224 13.76 -2.03 7.35
CA PHE A 224 14.13 -3.41 7.63
C PHE A 224 15.56 -3.76 7.23
N LYS A 225 16.14 -2.99 6.31
CA LYS A 225 17.46 -3.25 5.72
C LYS A 225 17.57 -4.71 5.23
N ALA A 226 16.48 -5.19 4.63
CA ALA A 226 16.30 -6.57 4.18
C ALA A 226 16.91 -6.82 2.79
N THR A 227 17.43 -5.79 2.12
CA THR A 227 18.13 -5.87 0.83
C THR A 227 19.48 -5.17 0.89
N SER A 228 20.37 -5.51 -0.04
CA SER A 228 21.71 -4.91 -0.11
C SER A 228 21.68 -3.49 -0.64
N GLY A 229 22.56 -2.63 -0.15
CA GLY A 229 22.67 -1.25 -0.64
C GLY A 229 23.03 -1.14 -2.12
N LYS A 230 23.70 -2.16 -2.69
CA LYS A 230 23.96 -2.24 -4.14
C LYS A 230 22.65 -2.44 -4.90
N THR A 231 21.84 -3.40 -4.47
CA THR A 231 20.51 -3.67 -5.04
C THR A 231 19.66 -2.40 -5.07
N VAL A 232 19.58 -1.67 -3.95
CA VAL A 232 18.78 -0.45 -3.86
C VAL A 232 19.21 0.58 -4.90
N ARG A 233 20.52 0.83 -5.05
CA ARG A 233 21.04 1.77 -6.07
C ARG A 233 20.74 1.29 -7.48
N ASP A 234 20.99 0.00 -7.78
CA ASP A 234 20.73 -0.57 -9.10
C ASP A 234 19.26 -0.43 -9.51
N ILE A 235 18.32 -0.54 -8.55
CA ILE A 235 16.90 -0.32 -8.78
C ILE A 235 16.59 1.16 -8.99
N LEU A 236 17.01 2.04 -8.09
CA LEU A 236 16.75 3.48 -8.22
C LEU A 236 17.37 4.07 -9.49
N ASP A 237 18.43 3.45 -10.01
CA ASP A 237 19.04 3.89 -11.26
C ASP A 237 18.24 3.53 -12.51
N ARG A 238 17.44 2.46 -12.45
CA ARG A 238 16.65 1.94 -13.57
C ARG A 238 15.17 2.26 -13.46
N ILE A 239 14.68 2.52 -12.26
CA ILE A 239 13.28 2.83 -12.03
C ILE A 239 12.95 4.15 -12.72
N GLY A 240 11.82 4.19 -13.43
CA GLY A 240 11.38 5.38 -14.13
C GLY A 240 10.95 6.50 -13.18
N ALA A 241 10.74 7.70 -13.73
CA ALA A 241 10.29 8.89 -13.00
C ALA A 241 9.10 8.59 -12.06
N LYS A 242 8.08 7.88 -12.55
CA LYS A 242 6.90 7.53 -11.74
C LYS A 242 7.25 6.72 -10.49
N GLY A 243 8.21 5.79 -10.57
CA GLY A 243 8.64 5.02 -9.41
C GLY A 243 9.41 5.86 -8.40
N LEU A 244 10.26 6.79 -8.86
CA LEU A 244 10.92 7.76 -7.99
C LEU A 244 9.87 8.65 -7.28
N GLU A 245 8.86 9.12 -8.01
CA GLU A 245 7.77 9.94 -7.46
C GLU A 245 6.94 9.18 -6.42
N ASP A 246 6.57 7.93 -6.69
CA ASP A 246 5.82 7.12 -5.72
C ASP A 246 6.68 6.82 -4.46
N MET A 247 8.00 6.66 -4.62
CA MET A 247 8.93 6.49 -3.50
C MET A 247 9.13 7.78 -2.69
N SER A 248 9.32 8.95 -3.33
CA SER A 248 9.44 10.24 -2.64
C SER A 248 8.16 10.58 -1.88
N SER A 249 7.01 10.33 -2.50
CA SER A 249 5.69 10.55 -1.89
C SER A 249 5.52 9.68 -0.64
N PHE A 250 6.02 8.44 -0.68
CA PHE A 250 6.00 7.58 0.48
C PHE A 250 6.97 8.05 1.58
N LEU A 251 8.20 8.46 1.26
CA LEU A 251 9.14 9.04 2.23
C LEU A 251 8.53 10.24 2.96
N ARG A 252 7.91 11.15 2.21
CA ARG A 252 7.17 12.29 2.74
C ARG A 252 6.08 11.85 3.70
N HIS A 253 5.24 10.89 3.31
CA HIS A 253 4.19 10.37 4.19
C HIS A 253 4.74 9.67 5.44
N ARG A 254 5.90 8.99 5.36
CA ARG A 254 6.55 8.37 6.52
C ARG A 254 6.99 9.43 7.53
N ILE A 255 7.62 10.52 7.07
CA ILE A 255 8.02 11.61 7.96
C ILE A 255 6.80 12.31 8.56
N LEU A 256 5.78 12.66 7.75
CA LEU A 256 4.56 13.27 8.26
C LEU A 256 3.92 12.45 9.40
N ASN A 257 3.85 11.13 9.23
CA ASN A 257 3.23 10.23 10.20
C ASN A 257 4.12 9.93 11.42
N SER A 258 5.41 10.30 11.41
CA SER A 258 6.31 10.15 12.56
C SER A 258 6.09 11.21 13.66
N LYS A 259 5.39 12.32 13.35
CA LYS A 259 4.93 13.37 14.27
C LYS A 259 6.04 13.85 15.23
N LYS A 260 5.94 13.50 16.53
CA LYS A 260 6.86 13.98 17.58
C LYS A 260 8.29 13.47 17.41
N ASP A 261 8.49 12.43 16.60
CA ASP A 261 9.81 11.84 16.35
C ASP A 261 10.38 12.22 14.97
N ALA A 262 9.75 13.15 14.24
CA ALA A 262 10.13 13.45 12.87
C ALA A 262 11.58 13.95 12.71
N ALA A 263 12.04 14.78 13.65
CA ALA A 263 13.41 15.26 13.66
C ALA A 263 14.43 14.11 13.82
N THR A 264 14.16 13.16 14.72
CA THR A 264 15.00 11.97 14.94
C THR A 264 14.93 11.02 13.75
N TYR A 265 13.72 10.76 13.25
CA TYR A 265 13.46 9.84 12.15
C TYR A 265 14.11 10.34 10.85
N TRP A 266 14.10 11.66 10.59
CA TRP A 266 14.90 12.27 9.54
C TRP A 266 16.39 11.93 9.71
N LEU A 267 16.97 12.21 10.87
CA LEU A 267 18.41 12.09 11.11
C LEU A 267 18.90 10.63 11.10
N GLN A 268 18.11 9.70 11.64
CA GLN A 268 18.54 8.31 11.88
C GLN A 268 18.13 7.36 10.76
N THR A 269 17.07 7.67 10.01
CA THR A 269 16.48 6.75 9.04
C THR A 269 16.46 7.32 7.64
N VAL A 270 15.76 8.45 7.44
CA VAL A 270 15.49 8.95 6.08
C VAL A 270 16.71 9.58 5.44
N LYS A 271 17.39 10.50 6.12
CA LYS A 271 18.59 11.17 5.58
C LYS A 271 19.69 10.16 5.23
N PRO A 272 20.10 9.21 6.10
CA PRO A 272 21.14 8.25 5.74
C PRO A 272 20.78 7.39 4.53
N TRP A 273 19.50 7.02 4.38
CA TRP A 273 19.04 6.25 3.24
C TRP A 273 19.09 7.06 1.93
N ILE A 274 18.59 8.31 1.94
CA ILE A 274 18.67 9.20 0.77
C ILE A 274 20.14 9.45 0.40
N ASP A 275 20.99 9.73 1.38
CA ASP A 275 22.42 9.99 1.19
C ASP A 275 23.14 8.83 0.50
N THR A 276 22.79 7.60 0.87
CA THR A 276 23.47 6.39 0.39
C THR A 276 22.92 5.88 -0.94
N HIS A 277 21.65 6.15 -1.24
CA HIS A 277 20.92 5.45 -2.30
C HIS A 277 20.24 6.34 -3.34
N TRP A 278 19.76 7.52 -2.96
CA TRP A 278 18.95 8.32 -3.88
C TRP A 278 19.79 8.86 -5.04
N PRO A 279 19.30 8.77 -6.30
CA PRO A 279 20.05 9.23 -7.45
C PRO A 279 20.29 10.74 -7.41
N ARG A 280 21.49 11.18 -7.80
CA ARG A 280 21.89 12.60 -7.83
C ARG A 280 21.85 13.22 -9.23
N ASP A 281 21.49 12.43 -10.24
CA ASP A 281 21.37 12.90 -11.62
C ASP A 281 20.20 13.88 -11.74
N ALA A 282 20.47 15.08 -12.24
CA ALA A 282 19.44 16.10 -12.48
C ALA A 282 18.28 15.58 -13.37
N ALA A 283 18.54 14.63 -14.27
CA ALA A 283 17.51 14.03 -15.11
C ALA A 283 16.49 13.17 -14.34
N LYS A 284 16.84 12.71 -13.12
CA LYS A 284 15.98 11.91 -12.24
C LYS A 284 15.21 12.77 -11.23
N GLN A 285 15.45 14.09 -11.22
CA GLN A 285 14.90 15.02 -10.25
C GLN A 285 13.69 15.71 -10.87
N THR A 286 12.52 15.11 -10.70
CA THR A 286 11.26 15.70 -11.19
C THR A 286 10.75 16.77 -10.24
N MET A 287 9.92 17.68 -10.73
CA MET A 287 9.26 18.69 -9.90
C MET A 287 8.49 18.05 -8.73
N HIS A 288 7.89 16.88 -8.94
CA HIS A 288 7.18 16.15 -7.88
C HIS A 288 8.14 15.65 -6.80
N THR A 289 9.27 15.03 -7.19
CA THR A 289 10.28 14.59 -6.21
C THR A 289 10.86 15.77 -5.42
N MET A 290 11.11 16.92 -6.07
CA MET A 290 11.57 18.14 -5.39
C MET A 290 10.52 18.68 -4.42
N GLU A 291 9.24 18.68 -4.80
CA GLU A 291 8.15 19.10 -3.90
C GLU A 291 8.08 18.18 -2.68
N ASP A 292 8.21 16.87 -2.87
CA ASP A 292 8.24 15.91 -1.76
C ASP A 292 9.46 16.11 -0.85
N PHE A 293 10.65 16.40 -1.38
CA PHE A 293 11.83 16.70 -0.58
C PHE A 293 11.69 18.01 0.20
N ALA A 294 11.12 19.05 -0.41
CA ALA A 294 10.79 20.28 0.29
C ALA A 294 9.80 20.02 1.45
N MET A 295 8.78 19.19 1.21
CA MET A 295 7.83 18.77 2.24
C MET A 295 8.46 17.91 3.33
N ILE A 296 9.44 17.08 2.99
CA ILE A 296 10.25 16.33 3.95
C ILE A 296 11.03 17.27 4.87
N ALA A 297 11.61 18.35 4.35
CA ALA A 297 12.25 19.37 5.18
C ALA A 297 11.23 19.97 6.16
N VAL A 298 10.08 20.44 5.67
CA VAL A 298 9.02 21.02 6.50
C VAL A 298 8.57 20.06 7.60
N TYR A 299 8.34 18.79 7.26
CA TYR A 299 7.89 17.79 8.25
C TYR A 299 8.99 17.34 9.22
N SER A 300 10.27 17.64 8.94
CA SER A 300 11.38 17.35 9.86
C SER A 300 11.39 18.26 11.11
N ASN A 301 10.49 19.25 11.18
CA ASN A 301 10.20 20.09 12.35
C ASN A 301 11.45 20.74 12.96
N ALA A 302 11.91 20.32 14.15
CA ALA A 302 13.11 20.89 14.78
C ALA A 302 14.40 20.68 13.95
N SER A 303 14.41 19.72 13.03
CA SER A 303 15.50 19.50 12.08
C SER A 303 15.33 20.30 10.76
N PHE A 304 14.28 21.12 10.62
CA PHE A 304 13.95 21.82 9.38
C PHE A 304 15.13 22.59 8.77
N PRO A 305 15.84 23.49 9.49
CA PRO A 305 16.96 24.24 8.90
C PRO A 305 18.06 23.34 8.33
N LYS A 306 18.43 22.30 9.10
CA LYS A 306 19.47 21.34 8.69
C LYS A 306 19.03 20.44 7.55
N ALA A 307 17.75 20.07 7.51
CA ALA A 307 17.18 19.28 6.43
C ALA A 307 17.13 20.09 5.13
N LEU A 308 16.65 21.34 5.20
CA LEU A 308 16.57 22.25 4.05
C LEU A 308 17.94 22.44 3.40
N SER A 309 18.93 22.93 4.17
CA SER A 309 20.29 23.16 3.67
C SER A 309 20.89 21.88 3.10
N TRP A 310 20.76 20.73 3.78
CA TRP A 310 21.32 19.48 3.25
C TRP A 310 20.66 19.03 1.95
N LEU A 311 19.34 19.15 1.82
CA LEU A 311 18.62 18.78 0.60
C LEU A 311 18.99 19.69 -0.57
N GLU A 312 19.15 20.99 -0.31
CA GLU A 312 19.61 21.96 -1.31
C GLU A 312 21.05 21.68 -1.77
N ASP A 313 21.99 21.54 -0.82
CA ASP A 313 23.40 21.25 -1.09
C ASP A 313 23.60 19.97 -1.91
N ASN A 314 22.61 19.06 -1.86
CA ASN A 314 22.62 17.79 -2.56
C ASN A 314 21.74 17.77 -3.83
N GLY A 315 21.30 18.94 -4.31
CA GLY A 315 20.57 19.09 -5.57
C GLY A 315 19.19 18.42 -5.57
N LEU A 316 18.54 18.30 -4.41
CA LEU A 316 17.21 17.69 -4.27
C LEU A 316 16.07 18.70 -4.18
N LEU A 317 16.39 19.99 -4.18
CA LEU A 317 15.43 21.09 -4.16
C LEU A 317 15.55 21.93 -5.43
N GLY A 318 14.48 22.63 -5.75
CA GLY A 318 14.39 23.52 -6.90
C GLY A 318 12.98 24.09 -7.05
N GLN A 319 12.71 24.68 -8.20
CA GLN A 319 11.41 25.27 -8.51
C GLN A 319 10.33 24.20 -8.58
N THR A 320 9.23 24.44 -7.87
CA THR A 320 8.08 23.52 -7.79
C THR A 320 6.78 24.32 -7.99
N PRO A 321 6.44 24.68 -9.25
CA PRO A 321 5.31 25.57 -9.55
C PRO A 321 3.95 25.18 -8.96
N THR A 322 3.77 23.89 -8.66
CA THR A 322 2.56 23.28 -8.11
C THR A 322 2.52 23.26 -6.57
N ALA A 323 3.55 23.75 -5.89
CA ALA A 323 3.80 23.60 -4.45
C ALA A 323 2.86 24.37 -3.49
N SER A 324 1.58 24.48 -3.87
CA SER A 324 0.49 24.87 -2.98
C SER A 324 0.50 24.10 -1.65
N THR A 325 0.99 22.85 -1.67
CA THR A 325 1.08 22.04 -0.44
C THR A 325 2.11 22.55 0.56
N ILE A 326 3.22 23.14 0.10
CA ILE A 326 4.26 23.73 0.95
C ILE A 326 3.65 24.91 1.70
N LEU A 327 3.04 25.84 0.96
CA LEU A 327 2.39 27.03 1.52
C LEU A 327 1.25 26.64 2.48
N PHE A 328 0.40 25.68 2.08
CA PHE A 328 -0.68 25.17 2.92
C PHE A 328 -0.18 24.51 4.21
N SER A 329 1.02 23.94 4.20
CA SER A 329 1.63 23.33 5.38
C SER A 329 2.27 24.36 6.30
N LEU A 330 2.69 25.51 5.78
CA LEU A 330 3.33 26.59 6.53
C LEU A 330 2.34 27.64 7.08
N LYS A 331 1.16 27.80 6.46
CA LYS A 331 0.18 28.82 6.88
C LYS A 331 -0.34 28.63 8.31
N LYS A 332 -0.81 29.73 8.89
CA LYS A 332 -1.50 29.70 10.19
C LYS A 332 -2.91 29.17 9.97
N ARG A 333 -3.43 28.42 10.93
CA ARG A 333 -4.74 27.76 10.82
C ARG A 333 -5.70 28.30 11.86
N GLU A 334 -6.83 28.80 11.38
CA GLU A 334 -7.97 29.16 12.19
C GLU A 334 -9.05 28.06 12.07
N GLY A 335 -9.35 27.36 13.16
CA GLY A 335 -10.45 26.38 13.22
C GLY A 335 -10.11 24.91 12.90
N ASN A 336 -11.13 24.04 12.99
CA ASN A 336 -11.05 22.58 12.81
C ASN A 336 -10.72 22.21 11.35
N THR A 337 -9.44 21.98 11.05
CA THR A 337 -8.98 21.47 9.76
C THR A 337 -8.88 19.94 9.74
N HIS A 338 -8.65 19.35 8.56
CA HIS A 338 -8.50 17.90 8.34
C HIS A 338 -7.44 17.28 9.28
N VAL A 339 -7.61 16.00 9.63
CA VAL A 339 -6.89 15.32 10.72
C VAL A 339 -5.36 15.35 10.57
N ASP A 340 -4.86 15.42 9.34
CA ASP A 340 -3.42 15.35 9.03
C ASP A 340 -2.66 16.63 9.41
N PHE A 341 -3.36 17.73 9.70
CA PHE A 341 -2.74 19.03 9.91
C PHE A 341 -3.53 19.90 10.91
N LYS A 342 -3.84 19.33 12.08
CA LYS A 342 -4.66 20.02 13.10
C LYS A 342 -3.98 21.26 13.71
N ASP A 343 -2.66 21.32 13.69
CA ASP A 343 -1.88 22.39 14.31
C ASP A 343 -1.36 23.38 13.26
N SER A 344 -1.34 24.68 13.59
CA SER A 344 -0.64 25.69 12.79
C SER A 344 0.86 25.39 12.79
N SER A 345 1.53 25.53 11.65
CA SER A 345 2.99 25.46 11.63
C SER A 345 3.57 26.64 12.41
N THR A 346 4.57 26.39 13.26
CA THR A 346 5.34 27.42 13.96
C THR A 346 6.69 27.71 13.29
N LEU A 347 6.96 27.09 12.13
CA LEU A 347 8.24 27.27 11.43
C LEU A 347 8.49 28.72 11.01
N PRO A 348 7.50 29.50 10.50
CA PRO A 348 7.74 30.90 10.14
C PRO A 348 8.24 31.77 11.29
N GLU A 349 7.84 31.48 12.53
CA GLU A 349 8.32 32.19 13.72
C GLU A 349 9.66 31.65 14.25
N LEU A 350 9.86 30.33 14.18
CA LEU A 350 11.06 29.69 14.73
C LEU A 350 12.27 29.81 13.81
N PHE A 351 12.06 29.75 12.50
CA PHE A 351 13.09 29.70 11.46
C PHE A 351 12.73 30.63 10.28
N PRO A 352 12.55 31.94 10.52
CA PRO A 352 12.02 32.87 9.53
C PRO A 352 12.90 33.00 8.28
N GLU A 353 14.21 32.91 8.43
CA GLU A 353 15.18 32.98 7.31
C GLU A 353 15.09 31.73 6.43
N GLU A 354 15.09 30.54 7.02
CA GLU A 354 15.01 29.28 6.29
C GLU A 354 13.64 29.07 5.63
N VAL A 355 12.55 29.53 6.27
CA VAL A 355 11.23 29.50 5.64
C VAL A 355 11.17 30.47 4.45
N LEU A 356 11.72 31.68 4.58
CA LEU A 356 11.82 32.61 3.45
C LEU A 356 12.61 31.98 2.30
N HIS A 357 13.75 31.38 2.61
CA HIS A 357 14.60 30.75 1.61
C HIS A 357 13.91 29.57 0.91
N LEU A 358 13.21 28.71 1.66
CA LEU A 358 12.41 27.64 1.08
C LEU A 358 11.35 28.17 0.10
N ILE A 359 10.64 29.23 0.47
CA ILE A 359 9.63 29.88 -0.40
C ILE A 359 10.31 30.47 -1.64
N TRP A 360 11.47 31.10 -1.46
CA TRP A 360 12.27 31.65 -2.55
C TRP A 360 12.73 30.57 -3.54
N LEU A 361 13.17 29.41 -3.05
CA LEU A 361 13.63 28.28 -3.88
C LEU A 361 12.50 27.61 -4.67
N THR A 362 11.34 27.44 -4.04
CA THR A 362 10.25 26.58 -4.56
C THR A 362 9.28 27.29 -5.51
N ARG A 363 9.37 28.61 -5.60
CA ARG A 363 8.55 29.41 -6.51
C ARG A 363 8.84 29.13 -8.00
N PRO A 364 7.98 29.56 -8.96
CA PRO A 364 6.76 30.35 -8.75
C PRO A 364 5.66 29.56 -8.05
N PHE A 365 4.60 30.21 -7.54
CA PHE A 365 3.45 29.50 -6.99
C PHE A 365 2.25 29.70 -7.90
N GLN A 366 1.86 28.69 -8.66
CA GLN A 366 0.70 28.79 -9.55
C GLN A 366 -0.61 28.96 -8.77
N TRP A 367 -0.67 28.41 -7.55
CA TRP A 367 -1.89 28.34 -6.73
C TRP A 367 -1.62 28.78 -5.28
N ASP A 368 -1.23 30.03 -5.10
CA ASP A 368 -0.86 30.60 -3.80
C ASP A 368 -2.05 30.78 -2.83
N HIS A 369 -3.21 31.18 -3.34
CA HIS A 369 -4.40 31.51 -2.53
C HIS A 369 -4.16 32.58 -1.44
N GLY A 370 -3.15 33.44 -1.59
CA GLY A 370 -2.75 34.44 -0.61
C GLY A 370 -1.90 33.89 0.55
N HIS A 371 -1.56 32.60 0.55
CA HIS A 371 -0.84 31.95 1.64
C HIS A 371 0.61 32.45 1.76
N ALA A 372 1.29 32.71 0.65
CA ALA A 372 2.65 33.22 0.66
C ALA A 372 2.72 34.61 1.29
N MET A 373 1.80 35.53 0.97
CA MET A 373 1.75 36.84 1.61
C MET A 373 1.46 36.76 3.11
N GLU A 374 0.58 35.85 3.54
CA GLU A 374 0.33 35.58 4.95
C GLU A 374 1.61 35.09 5.67
N ILE A 375 2.33 34.15 5.06
CA ILE A 375 3.56 33.60 5.62
C ILE A 375 4.67 34.66 5.66
N LEU A 376 4.83 35.46 4.61
CA LEU A 376 5.78 36.58 4.57
C LEU A 376 5.50 37.61 5.67
N GLY A 377 4.24 37.90 5.95
CA GLY A 377 3.83 38.75 7.08
C GLY A 377 4.35 38.21 8.42
N ARG A 378 4.15 36.91 8.66
CA ARG A 378 4.64 36.23 9.89
C ARG A 378 6.16 36.22 9.98
N ILE A 379 6.86 36.01 8.87
CA ILE A 379 8.33 36.09 8.80
C ILE A 379 8.81 37.50 9.17
N SER A 380 8.18 38.54 8.63
CA SER A 380 8.51 39.94 8.90
C SER A 380 8.21 40.35 10.35
N GLU A 381 7.13 39.83 10.93
CA GLU A 381 6.82 40.03 12.35
C GLU A 381 7.88 39.37 13.26
N ALA A 382 8.33 38.16 12.91
CA ALA A 382 9.35 37.43 13.68
C ALA A 382 10.76 38.02 13.51
N ASN A 383 11.11 38.47 12.30
CA ASN A 383 12.39 39.11 11.99
C ASN A 383 12.22 40.24 10.95
N PRO A 384 11.99 41.49 11.40
CA PRO A 384 11.72 42.62 10.50
C PRO A 384 12.85 42.95 9.51
N ALA A 385 14.09 42.57 9.82
CA ALA A 385 15.23 42.82 8.94
C ALA A 385 15.12 42.04 7.61
N LEU A 386 14.43 40.90 7.60
CA LEU A 386 14.27 40.07 6.39
C LEU A 386 13.44 40.78 5.32
N ALA A 387 12.53 41.68 5.69
CA ALA A 387 11.74 42.44 4.73
C ALA A 387 12.61 43.29 3.78
N ALA A 388 13.82 43.69 4.19
CA ALA A 388 14.75 44.45 3.35
C ALA A 388 15.65 43.56 2.46
N THR A 389 15.58 42.23 2.60
CA THR A 389 16.45 41.32 1.85
C THR A 389 15.99 41.15 0.40
N ALA A 390 16.94 40.88 -0.49
CA ALA A 390 16.66 40.62 -1.89
C ALA A 390 15.74 39.40 -2.09
N GLU A 391 15.86 38.37 -1.24
CA GLU A 391 14.99 37.20 -1.32
C GLU A 391 13.52 37.56 -1.03
N TYR A 392 13.27 38.30 0.05
CA TYR A 392 11.92 38.74 0.42
C TYR A 392 11.30 39.60 -0.68
N GLN A 393 12.04 40.62 -1.16
CA GLN A 393 11.56 41.51 -2.21
C GLN A 393 11.27 40.75 -3.51
N SER A 394 12.13 39.80 -3.88
CA SER A 394 11.92 38.96 -5.07
C SER A 394 10.67 38.09 -4.97
N VAL A 395 10.34 37.54 -3.78
CA VAL A 395 9.09 36.79 -3.60
C VAL A 395 7.87 37.73 -3.70
N VAL A 396 7.93 38.91 -3.09
CA VAL A 396 6.84 39.91 -3.15
C VAL A 396 6.58 40.38 -4.58
N GLU A 397 7.64 40.72 -5.33
CA GLU A 397 7.54 41.15 -6.73
C GLU A 397 6.89 40.10 -7.63
N GLN A 398 7.08 38.81 -7.33
CA GLN A 398 6.48 37.72 -8.09
C GLN A 398 5.01 37.44 -7.70
N LEU A 399 4.56 37.91 -6.53
CA LEU A 399 3.19 37.76 -6.05
C LEU A 399 2.29 38.97 -6.42
N ALA A 400 2.90 40.09 -6.81
CA ALA A 400 2.24 41.31 -7.30
C ALA A 400 1.89 41.18 -8.79
#